data_AF-A0A644UZL7-F1
#
_entry.id   AF-A0A644UZL7-F1
#
_cell.length_a   1.000
_cell.length_b   1.000
_cell.length_c   1.000
_cell.angle_alpha   90.00
_cell.angle_beta   90.00
_cell.angle_gamma   90.00
#
_symmetry.space_group_name_H-M   'P 1'
#
loop_
_entity.id
_entity.type
_entity.pdbx_description
1 polymer ?
#
loop_
_entity_poly.entity_id
_entity_poly.type
_entity_poly.pdbx_seq_one_letter_code
_entity_poly.pdbx_strand_id
1 'polypeptide(L)'
;MNSNDEIINGIKKESVLNVLDNVNKGFKSKIELLSIFDISYKELTNILLGLKRKSYIKMFRWYGNDEMYYGVTVNGSIFLREN
;
A
#
# COMPACT_ATOMS: atom_id res chain seq x y z
N MET A 1 19.40 -11.75 14.52
CA MET A 1 19.00 -11.22 13.20
C MET A 1 17.50 -11.43 13.06
N ASN A 2 16.70 -10.36 13.02
CA ASN A 2 15.24 -10.43 12.92
C ASN A 2 14.81 -10.19 11.47
N SER A 3 14.18 -11.21 10.88
CA SER A 3 13.99 -11.39 9.42
C SER A 3 12.79 -10.65 8.82
N ASN A 4 12.46 -9.44 9.28
CA ASN A 4 11.27 -8.70 8.82
C ASN A 4 11.53 -7.32 8.18
N ASP A 5 12.77 -6.81 8.23
CA ASP A 5 13.09 -5.44 7.82
C ASP A 5 13.33 -5.24 6.31
N GLU A 6 13.33 -6.30 5.50
CA GLU A 6 13.91 -6.24 4.15
C GLU A 6 12.95 -5.95 2.98
N ILE A 7 11.62 -5.86 3.17
CA ILE A 7 10.73 -5.67 2.00
C ILE A 7 10.82 -4.25 1.39
N ILE A 8 11.28 -3.25 2.15
CA ILE A 8 11.40 -1.86 1.67
C ILE A 8 12.86 -1.52 1.28
N ASN A 9 13.81 -2.47 1.39
CA ASN A 9 15.19 -2.22 0.94
C ASN A 9 15.27 -2.34 -0.58
N GLY A 10 14.97 -1.24 -1.27
CA GLY A 10 15.04 -1.12 -2.73
C GLY A 10 13.87 -0.37 -3.36
N ILE A 11 12.80 -0.12 -2.61
CA ILE A 11 11.66 0.67 -3.10
C ILE A 11 11.86 2.12 -2.70
N LYS A 12 11.76 3.03 -3.67
CA LYS A 12 11.86 4.48 -3.40
C LYS A 12 10.80 4.88 -2.37
N LYS A 13 11.22 5.60 -1.33
CA LYS A 13 10.32 6.12 -0.27
C LYS A 13 9.13 6.89 -0.86
N GLU A 14 9.39 7.68 -1.89
CA GLU A 14 8.38 8.44 -2.63
C GLU A 14 7.30 7.55 -3.26
N SER A 15 7.67 6.42 -3.89
CA SER A 15 6.69 5.47 -4.45
C SER A 15 5.79 4.89 -3.35
N VAL A 16 6.34 4.59 -2.17
CA VAL A 16 5.57 4.08 -1.03
C VAL A 16 4.58 5.13 -0.53
N LEU A 17 5.01 6.38 -0.39
CA LEU A 17 4.16 7.50 0.04
C LEU A 17 3.05 7.78 -0.98
N ASN A 18 3.37 7.79 -2.28
CA ASN A 18 2.41 8.02 -3.35
C ASN A 18 1.32 6.95 -3.40
N VAL A 19 1.68 5.68 -3.24
CA VAL A 19 0.70 4.57 -3.14
C VAL A 19 -0.17 4.75 -1.90
N LEU A 20 0.44 5.05 -0.75
CA LEU A 20 -0.31 5.21 0.49
C LEU A 20 -1.27 6.40 0.45
N ASP A 21 -0.87 7.54 -0.13
CA ASP A 21 -1.71 8.72 -0.31
C ASP A 21 -2.92 8.45 -1.24
N ASN A 22 -2.72 7.71 -2.33
CA ASN A 22 -3.83 7.34 -3.21
C ASN A 22 -4.85 6.42 -2.53
N VAL A 23 -4.38 5.49 -1.70
CA VAL A 23 -5.25 4.65 -0.87
C VAL A 23 -5.93 5.46 0.25
N ASN A 24 -5.34 6.60 0.67
CA ASN A 24 -5.94 7.49 1.68
C ASN A 24 -7.12 8.29 1.11
N LYS A 25 -7.09 8.62 -0.18
CA LYS A 25 -8.16 9.34 -0.89
C LYS A 25 -9.42 8.50 -1.11
N GLY A 26 -9.33 7.18 -0.92
CA GLY A 26 -10.45 6.26 -1.02
C GLY A 26 -9.97 4.83 -1.10
N PHE A 27 -10.89 3.89 -0.90
CA PHE A 27 -10.57 2.48 -1.08
C PHE A 27 -10.16 2.20 -2.52
N LYS A 28 -9.04 1.50 -2.71
CA LYS A 28 -8.50 1.19 -4.03
C LYS A 28 -8.18 -0.28 -4.17
N SER A 29 -8.51 -0.87 -5.30
CA SER A 29 -8.03 -2.20 -5.66
C SER A 29 -6.60 -2.14 -6.19
N LYS A 30 -5.94 -3.30 -6.29
CA LYS A 30 -4.60 -3.36 -6.88
C LYS A 30 -4.63 -2.95 -8.36
N ILE A 31 -5.69 -3.30 -9.09
CA ILE A 31 -5.84 -2.99 -10.50
C ILE A 31 -5.94 -1.48 -10.69
N GLU A 32 -6.75 -0.81 -9.86
CA GLU A 32 -6.83 0.66 -9.88
C GLU A 32 -5.46 1.30 -9.62
N LEU A 33 -4.72 0.83 -8.63
CA LEU A 33 -3.39 1.38 -8.31
C LEU A 33 -2.40 1.19 -9.48
N LEU A 34 -2.43 0.04 -10.17
CA LEU A 34 -1.59 -0.17 -11.37
C LEU A 34 -1.94 0.74 -12.54
N SER A 35 -3.20 1.20 -12.63
CA SER A 35 -3.60 2.16 -13.65
C SER A 35 -3.12 3.59 -13.35
N ILE A 36 -2.75 3.88 -12.11
CA ILE A 36 -2.32 5.22 -11.64
C ILE A 36 -0.79 5.34 -11.67
N PHE A 37 -0.08 4.27 -11.34
CA PHE A 37 1.37 4.29 -11.17
C PHE A 37 2.08 3.55 -12.29
N ASP A 38 3.12 4.17 -12.84
CA ASP A 38 4.05 3.53 -13.77
C ASP A 38 5.08 2.67 -13.00
N ILE A 39 4.60 1.62 -12.36
CA ILE A 39 5.41 0.64 -11.63
C ILE A 39 4.98 -0.79 -11.96
N SER A 40 5.90 -1.73 -11.82
CA SER A 40 5.59 -3.14 -12.08
C SER A 40 4.59 -3.72 -11.07
N TYR A 41 3.83 -4.73 -11.48
CA TYR A 41 2.95 -5.50 -10.59
C TYR A 41 3.68 -6.02 -9.34
N LYS A 42 4.92 -6.50 -9.52
CA LYS A 42 5.77 -7.01 -8.45
C LYS A 42 6.12 -5.89 -7.46
N GLU A 43 6.51 -4.73 -7.96
CA GLU A 43 6.86 -3.57 -7.14
C GLU A 43 5.66 -3.07 -6.33
N LEU A 44 4.51 -2.85 -6.97
CA LEU A 44 3.29 -2.46 -6.25
C LEU A 44 2.90 -3.50 -5.19
N THR A 45 3.02 -4.79 -5.51
CA THR A 45 2.72 -5.86 -4.55
C THR A 45 3.65 -5.79 -3.34
N ASN A 46 4.94 -5.54 -3.54
CA ASN A 46 5.89 -5.38 -2.44
C ASN A 46 5.58 -4.14 -1.59
N ILE A 47 5.20 -3.02 -2.21
CA ILE A 47 4.75 -1.81 -1.50
C ILE A 47 3.56 -2.14 -0.60
N LEU A 48 2.50 -2.71 -1.16
CA LEU A 48 1.27 -3.01 -0.43
C LEU A 48 1.51 -4.01 0.70
N LEU A 49 2.36 -5.02 0.49
CA LEU A 49 2.78 -5.95 1.53
C LEU A 49 3.56 -5.26 2.66
N GLY A 50 4.49 -4.36 2.32
CA GLY A 50 5.25 -3.58 3.29
C GLY A 50 4.36 -2.68 4.14
N LEU A 51 3.46 -1.92 3.48
CA LEU A 51 2.49 -1.06 4.14
C LEU A 51 1.55 -1.85 5.07
N LYS A 52 1.09 -3.03 4.62
CA LYS A 52 0.25 -3.91 5.43
C LYS A 52 0.99 -4.45 6.65
N ARG A 53 2.23 -4.91 6.49
CA ARG A 53 3.05 -5.43 7.61
C ARG A 53 3.28 -4.36 8.69
N LYS A 54 3.43 -3.09 8.27
CA LYS A 54 3.51 -1.94 9.18
C LYS A 54 2.15 -1.46 9.69
N SER A 55 1.07 -2.16 9.36
CA SER A 55 -0.31 -1.80 9.74
C SER A 55 -0.74 -0.41 9.26
N TYR A 56 -0.17 0.10 8.16
CA TYR A 56 -0.55 1.39 7.56
C TYR A 56 -1.76 1.28 6.63
N ILE A 57 -1.97 0.09 6.07
CA ILE A 57 -3.16 -0.23 5.28
C ILE A 57 -3.80 -1.53 5.79
N LYS A 58 -5.12 -1.63 5.58
CA LYS A 58 -5.90 -2.84 5.75
C LYS A 58 -6.39 -3.35 4.38
N MET A 59 -6.62 -4.65 4.30
CA MET A 59 -7.17 -5.31 3.12
C MET A 59 -8.56 -5.86 3.45
N PHE A 60 -9.51 -5.74 2.53
CA PHE A 60 -10.84 -6.32 2.66
C PHE A 60 -11.43 -6.64 1.26
N ARG A 61 -12.48 -7.46 1.24
CA ARG A 61 -13.28 -7.71 0.02
C ARG A 61 -14.61 -7.00 0.15
N TRP A 62 -15.12 -6.47 -0.95
CA TRP A 62 -16.50 -6.03 -1.04
C TRP A 62 -17.40 -7.23 -1.40
N TYR A 63 -18.59 -7.28 -0.82
CA TYR A 63 -19.54 -8.34 -1.13
C TYR A 63 -19.94 -8.24 -2.61
N GLY A 64 -19.79 -9.33 -3.36
CA GLY A 64 -20.05 -9.36 -4.80
C GLY A 64 -18.92 -8.84 -5.70
N ASN A 65 -17.73 -8.56 -5.14
CA ASN A 65 -16.53 -8.30 -5.92
C ASN A 65 -15.38 -9.23 -5.49
N ASP A 66 -14.78 -9.92 -6.45
CA ASP A 66 -13.64 -10.81 -6.23
C ASP A 66 -12.33 -10.05 -5.99
N GLU A 67 -12.30 -8.74 -6.26
CA GLU A 67 -11.14 -7.90 -6.04
C GLU A 67 -10.87 -7.60 -4.55
N MET A 68 -9.57 -7.60 -4.21
CA MET A 68 -9.09 -7.11 -2.92
C MET A 68 -8.95 -5.59 -2.96
N TYR A 69 -9.58 -4.92 -2.00
CA TYR A 69 -9.44 -3.49 -1.79
C TYR A 69 -8.53 -3.19 -0.61
N TYR A 70 -7.85 -2.06 -0.71
CA TYR A 70 -6.95 -1.52 0.29
C TYR A 70 -7.54 -0.21 0.84
N GLY A 71 -7.39 0.00 2.14
CA GLY A 71 -7.76 1.25 2.80
C GLY A 71 -6.72 1.63 3.85
N VAL A 72 -6.51 2.93 4.04
CA VAL A 72 -5.57 3.44 5.04
C VAL A 72 -6.11 3.23 6.46
N THR A 73 -5.22 2.90 7.38
CA THR A 73 -5.50 2.83 8.82
C THR A 73 -5.14 4.15 9.50
N VAL A 74 -5.54 4.33 10.76
CA VAL A 74 -5.13 5.50 11.56
C VAL A 74 -3.60 5.68 11.58
N ASN A 75 -2.84 4.58 11.73
CA ASN A 75 -1.37 4.62 11.72
C ASN A 75 -0.81 5.04 10.36
N GLY A 76 -1.43 4.58 9.26
CA GLY A 76 -1.04 5.01 7.92
C GLY A 76 -1.31 6.50 7.69
N SER A 77 -2.42 7.04 8.19
CA SER A 77 -2.71 8.48 8.12
C SER A 77 -1.79 9.33 9.00
N ILE A 78 -1.31 8.81 10.14
CA ILE A 78 -0.28 9.48 10.94
C ILE A 78 1.04 9.50 10.16
N PHE A 79 1.49 8.35 9.67
CA PHE A 79 2.72 8.23 8.90
C PHE A 79 2.72 9.15 7.66
N LEU A 80 1.60 9.27 6.94
CA LEU A 80 1.46 10.20 5.82
C LEU A 80 1.60 11.67 6.23
N ARG A 81 1.14 12.07 7.41
CA ARG A 81 1.22 13.47 7.87
C ARG A 81 2.63 13.85 8.34
N GLU A 82 3.42 12.88 8.76
CA GLU A 82 4.78 13.07 9.26
C GLU A 82 5.84 13.07 8.13
N ASN A 83 5.43 12.90 6.86
CA ASN A 83 6.31 12.83 5.70
C ASN A 83 5.82 13.73 4.56
#